data_AF-A0A078AR42-F1
#
_entry.id   AF-A0A078AR42-F1
#
_cell.length_a   1.000
_cell.length_b   1.000
_cell.length_c   1.000
_cell.angle_alpha   90.00
_cell.angle_beta   90.00
_cell.angle_gamma   90.00
#
_symmetry.space_group_name_H-M   'P 1'
#
loop_
_entity.id
_entity.type
_entity.pdbx_description
1 polymer ?
#
loop_
_entity_poly.entity_id
_entity_poly.type
_entity_poly.pdbx_seq_one_letter_code
_entity_poly.pdbx_strand_id
1 'polypeptide(L)'
;MLFIYQICQTQKCFDQARYPLLIGGNQDSTSFTCLDSNSEGSTVIGGYTNDNKVSQLTGTKPLVVFLRDGKIQWTMTFNILNYYQVSAIAFQESVETYIALSLQTDSLSSDPFNVMVISSSGTLYAFFISTFGIQGTVLQHGLKFDDSQYIYLAMQPVTTTKYFQMVITDFTLTNKNTNLFKKWPYSGSQANTVTIDVSQSYAYFGGIIKSQEGLFYSSIVSLAS
;
A
#
# COMPACT_ATOMS: atom_id res chain seq x y z
N MET A 1 5.64 7.10 -32.39
CA MET A 1 4.60 6.61 -31.46
C MET A 1 5.00 7.11 -30.08
N LEU A 2 4.46 8.26 -29.66
CA LEU A 2 4.77 8.91 -28.39
C LEU A 2 3.95 8.23 -27.29
N PHE A 3 4.61 7.63 -26.29
CA PHE A 3 4.01 7.46 -24.98
C PHE A 3 4.57 8.56 -24.08
N ILE A 4 3.68 9.46 -23.66
CA ILE A 4 3.98 10.52 -22.71
C ILE A 4 4.16 9.84 -21.35
N TYR A 5 5.41 9.68 -20.91
CA TYR A 5 5.70 9.48 -19.48
C TYR A 5 5.34 10.78 -18.77
N GLN A 6 4.21 10.81 -18.08
CA GLN A 6 3.90 11.88 -17.15
C GLN A 6 4.92 11.77 -16.00
N ILE A 7 5.90 12.66 -16.01
CA ILE A 7 6.92 12.76 -14.97
C ILE A 7 6.19 13.03 -13.66
N CYS A 8 6.18 12.04 -12.77
CA CYS A 8 5.80 12.22 -11.37
C CYS A 8 6.87 13.14 -10.77
N GLN A 9 6.63 14.44 -10.73
CA GLN A 9 7.54 15.38 -10.06
C GLN A 9 7.48 15.09 -8.57
N THR A 10 8.51 14.42 -8.05
CA THR A 10 8.76 14.24 -6.62
C THR A 10 9.27 15.55 -6.05
N GLN A 11 8.36 16.43 -5.64
CA GLN A 11 8.73 17.64 -4.93
C GLN A 11 9.04 17.28 -3.48
N LYS A 12 10.28 17.55 -3.04
CA LYS A 12 10.61 17.59 -1.61
C LYS A 12 9.93 18.81 -1.02
N CYS A 13 8.73 18.66 -0.49
CA CYS A 13 7.98 19.77 0.07
C CYS A 13 8.46 20.01 1.50
N PHE A 14 9.19 21.11 1.76
CA PHE A 14 8.97 22.08 2.85
C PHE A 14 9.96 23.27 2.72
N ASP A 15 9.46 24.46 2.42
CA ASP A 15 10.26 25.71 2.38
C ASP A 15 10.39 26.37 3.77
N GLN A 16 9.60 25.94 4.76
CA GLN A 16 9.65 26.43 6.15
C GLN A 16 9.40 25.30 7.15
N ALA A 17 10.35 25.10 8.07
CA ALA A 17 10.15 24.28 9.27
C ALA A 17 9.71 25.18 10.44
N ARG A 18 8.55 24.91 11.02
CA ARG A 18 8.13 25.46 12.33
C ARG A 18 8.23 24.34 13.36
N TYR A 19 8.51 24.66 14.62
CA TYR A 19 8.57 23.66 15.69
C TYR A 19 7.26 23.69 16.51
N PRO A 20 6.63 22.54 16.80
CA PRO A 20 6.93 21.21 16.27
C PRO A 20 6.71 21.13 14.74
N LEU A 21 7.46 20.27 14.06
CA LEU A 21 7.40 20.14 12.60
C LEU A 21 5.98 19.72 12.17
N LEU A 22 5.26 20.63 11.52
CA LEU A 22 3.92 20.36 11.01
C LEU A 22 4.03 19.56 9.72
N ILE A 23 3.65 18.28 9.80
CA ILE A 23 3.59 17.39 8.64
C ILE A 23 2.14 17.31 8.19
N GLY A 24 1.80 18.07 7.15
CA GLY A 24 0.40 18.33 6.84
C GLY A 24 -0.27 19.26 7.87
N GLY A 25 -1.46 19.76 7.51
CA GLY A 25 -2.40 20.34 8.46
C GLY A 25 -2.06 21.70 9.09
N ASN A 26 -1.47 22.59 8.30
CA ASN A 26 -1.38 24.02 8.58
C ASN A 26 -2.75 24.73 8.50
N GLN A 27 -3.62 24.36 7.56
CA GLN A 27 -4.95 24.98 7.40
C GLN A 27 -6.12 23.99 7.40
N ASP A 28 -5.84 22.69 7.32
CA ASP A 28 -6.87 21.67 7.18
C ASP A 28 -6.48 20.36 7.88
N SER A 29 -7.36 19.38 7.92
CA SER A 29 -7.07 18.12 8.64
C SER A 29 -5.98 17.29 7.95
N THR A 30 -5.08 16.71 8.75
CA THR A 30 -4.17 15.61 8.35
C THR A 30 -4.39 14.43 9.27
N SER A 31 -4.42 13.22 8.70
CA SER A 31 -4.66 11.97 9.43
C SER A 31 -3.66 10.92 9.01
N PHE A 32 -3.13 10.18 9.98
CA PHE A 32 -2.27 9.01 9.75
C PHE A 32 -3.08 7.73 10.00
N THR A 33 -3.03 6.81 9.05
CA THR A 33 -3.91 5.64 8.97
C THR A 33 -3.16 4.32 9.01
N CYS A 34 -1.88 4.31 8.64
CA CYS A 34 -1.02 3.13 8.67
C CYS A 34 0.41 3.51 9.05
N LEU A 35 1.12 2.57 9.65
CA LEU A 35 2.54 2.66 9.94
C LEU A 35 3.18 1.29 9.80
N ASP A 36 4.47 1.28 9.43
CA ASP A 36 5.32 0.10 9.46
C ASP A 36 6.73 0.51 9.91
N SER A 37 7.46 -0.43 10.50
CA SER A 37 8.82 -0.23 10.99
C SER A 37 9.70 -1.44 10.66
N ASN A 38 10.94 -1.20 10.26
CA ASN A 38 11.91 -2.27 10.06
C ASN A 38 12.72 -2.57 11.34
N SER A 39 13.56 -3.61 11.27
CA SER A 39 14.45 -4.00 12.37
C SER A 39 15.56 -2.99 12.67
N GLU A 40 15.86 -2.08 11.75
CA GLU A 40 16.87 -1.03 11.89
C GLU A 40 16.33 0.23 12.58
N GLY A 41 15.03 0.28 12.91
CA GLY A 41 14.39 1.42 13.58
C GLY A 41 13.89 2.52 12.63
N SER A 42 13.99 2.29 11.31
CA SER A 42 13.34 3.11 10.31
C SER A 42 11.83 2.87 10.31
N THR A 43 11.06 3.95 10.19
CA THR A 43 9.60 3.92 10.28
C THR A 43 9.00 4.73 9.13
N VAL A 44 7.98 4.17 8.49
CA VAL A 44 7.17 4.87 7.49
C VAL A 44 5.78 5.03 8.06
N ILE A 45 5.22 6.23 7.96
CA ILE A 45 3.86 6.55 8.38
C ILE A 45 3.09 7.01 7.15
N GLY A 46 1.95 6.39 6.90
CA GLY A 46 1.07 6.67 5.77
C GLY A 46 -0.26 7.24 6.24
N GLY A 47 -0.87 8.05 5.39
CA GLY A 47 -2.10 8.74 5.71
C GLY A 47 -2.62 9.59 4.56
N TYR A 48 -3.28 10.69 4.93
CA TYR A 48 -3.80 11.67 4.00
C TYR A 48 -3.83 13.07 4.60
N THR A 49 -3.90 14.07 3.72
CA THR A 49 -4.08 15.48 4.08
C THR A 49 -5.12 16.13 3.18
N ASN A 50 -5.93 17.02 3.76
CA ASN A 50 -6.80 17.96 3.03
C ASN A 50 -6.13 19.33 2.84
N ASP A 51 -4.92 19.50 3.37
CA ASP A 51 -4.24 20.80 3.39
C ASP A 51 -3.73 21.19 2.00
N ASN A 52 -4.48 22.11 1.38
CA ASN A 52 -4.20 22.63 0.05
C ASN A 52 -2.90 23.46 -0.03
N LYS A 53 -2.29 23.91 1.08
CA LYS A 53 -0.96 24.55 1.07
C LYS A 53 0.16 23.52 1.00
N VAL A 54 -0.04 22.37 1.63
CA VAL A 54 0.96 21.28 1.62
C VAL A 54 0.87 20.49 0.32
N SER A 55 -0.34 20.19 -0.14
CA SER A 55 -0.55 19.53 -1.44
C SER A 55 -0.40 20.48 -2.63
N GLN A 56 -0.54 21.80 -2.42
CA GLN A 56 -0.71 22.81 -3.48
C GLN A 56 -1.92 22.56 -4.39
N LEU A 57 -2.86 21.70 -3.96
CA LEU A 57 -3.89 21.10 -4.81
C LEU A 57 -5.17 20.81 -4.04
N THR A 58 -6.33 20.98 -4.67
CA THR A 58 -7.63 20.80 -4.02
C THR A 58 -7.95 19.34 -3.68
N GLY A 59 -8.56 19.14 -2.52
CA GLY A 59 -9.14 17.86 -2.08
C GLY A 59 -8.14 16.93 -1.41
N THR A 60 -8.63 15.82 -0.84
CA THR A 60 -7.81 14.87 -0.08
C THR A 60 -6.68 14.26 -0.91
N LYS A 61 -5.47 14.20 -0.34
CA LYS A 61 -4.29 13.61 -0.99
C LYS A 61 -3.57 12.63 -0.06
N PRO A 62 -3.06 11.50 -0.58
CA PRO A 62 -2.22 10.61 0.18
C PRO A 62 -0.95 11.32 0.64
N LEU A 63 -0.56 11.04 1.89
CA LEU A 63 0.62 11.61 2.55
C LEU A 63 1.44 10.48 3.14
N VAL A 64 2.77 10.55 2.99
CA VAL A 64 3.72 9.63 3.61
C VAL A 64 4.84 10.40 4.28
N VAL A 65 5.27 9.88 5.42
CA VAL A 65 6.38 10.38 6.22
C VAL A 65 7.37 9.25 6.42
N PHE A 66 8.63 9.52 6.19
CA PHE A 66 9.71 8.60 6.51
C PHE A 66 10.58 9.13 7.63
N LEU A 67 10.79 8.27 8.63
CA LEU A 67 11.56 8.51 9.83
C LEU A 67 12.72 7.53 9.88
N ARG A 68 13.90 8.04 10.24
CA ARG A 68 15.05 7.22 10.64
C ARG A 68 15.58 7.77 11.96
N ASP A 69 15.77 6.89 12.94
CA ASP A 69 16.17 7.25 14.30
C ASP A 69 15.29 8.34 14.94
N GLY A 70 13.97 8.25 14.72
CA GLY A 70 12.99 9.22 15.20
C GLY A 70 13.05 10.60 14.52
N LYS A 71 13.87 10.77 13.48
CA LYS A 71 13.99 12.02 12.72
C LYS A 71 13.38 11.89 11.34
N ILE A 72 12.62 12.92 10.96
CA ILE A 72 11.99 13.01 9.64
C ILE A 72 13.09 13.17 8.58
N GLN A 73 13.13 12.22 7.66
CA GLN A 73 14.06 12.23 6.52
C GLN A 73 13.40 12.91 5.32
N TRP A 74 12.15 12.52 5.04
CA TRP A 74 11.35 13.13 3.99
C TRP A 74 9.87 12.92 4.25
N THR A 75 9.07 13.70 3.54
CA THR A 75 7.63 13.57 3.45
C THR A 75 7.21 13.72 2.00
N MET A 76 6.20 12.97 1.57
CA MET A 76 5.65 13.05 0.23
C MET A 76 4.14 13.20 0.29
N THR A 77 3.63 14.15 -0.50
CA THR A 77 2.20 14.22 -0.81
C THR A 77 2.02 13.77 -2.25
N PHE A 78 1.17 12.78 -2.49
CA PHE A 78 0.95 12.23 -3.81
C PHE A 78 -0.22 12.92 -4.49
N ASN A 79 0.02 13.50 -5.67
CA ASN A 79 -1.03 14.04 -6.52
C ASN A 79 -1.43 13.03 -7.59
N ILE A 80 -2.23 12.06 -7.22
CA ILE A 80 -2.75 11.06 -8.14
C ILE A 80 -4.27 11.15 -8.09
N LEU A 81 -4.89 11.33 -9.26
CA LEU A 81 -6.34 11.45 -9.38
C LEU A 81 -7.02 10.23 -8.74
N ASN A 82 -8.14 10.45 -8.04
CA ASN A 82 -8.94 9.41 -7.37
C ASN A 82 -8.29 8.69 -6.17
N TYR A 83 -7.00 8.87 -5.92
CA TYR A 83 -6.33 8.37 -4.72
C TYR A 83 -6.38 9.40 -3.61
N TYR A 84 -6.81 8.98 -2.42
CA TYR A 84 -6.98 9.90 -1.31
C TYR A 84 -6.16 9.54 -0.08
N GLN A 85 -5.72 8.29 0.11
CA GLN A 85 -4.88 7.93 1.25
C GLN A 85 -3.91 6.79 0.97
N VAL A 86 -2.87 6.69 1.79
CA VAL A 86 -2.05 5.47 1.92
C VAL A 86 -2.74 4.54 2.92
N SER A 87 -2.97 3.28 2.52
CA SER A 87 -3.74 2.32 3.33
C SER A 87 -2.90 1.19 3.92
N ALA A 88 -1.75 0.88 3.32
CA ALA A 88 -0.81 -0.12 3.81
C ALA A 88 0.62 0.22 3.40
N ILE A 89 1.58 -0.25 4.19
CA ILE A 89 3.01 -0.03 4.02
C ILE A 89 3.71 -1.37 4.27
N ALA A 90 4.75 -1.66 3.48
CA ALA A 90 5.66 -2.76 3.76
C ALA A 90 7.09 -2.37 3.38
N PHE A 91 8.04 -2.56 4.31
CA PHE A 91 9.45 -2.64 3.94
C PHE A 91 9.75 -3.94 3.21
N GLN A 92 10.76 -3.93 2.33
CA GLN A 92 11.39 -5.17 1.88
C GLN A 92 12.02 -5.87 3.10
N GLU A 93 11.62 -7.12 3.37
CA GLU A 93 11.82 -7.79 4.67
C GLU A 93 13.27 -7.78 5.21
N SER A 94 14.30 -7.77 4.36
CA SER A 94 15.71 -7.73 4.77
C SER A 94 16.47 -6.43 4.47
N VAL A 95 15.87 -5.44 3.78
CA VAL A 95 16.60 -4.23 3.37
C VAL A 95 15.70 -3.00 3.37
N GLU A 96 16.17 -1.91 3.98
CA GLU A 96 15.50 -0.60 3.91
C GLU A 96 15.68 0.11 2.55
N THR A 97 16.08 -0.61 1.49
CA THR A 97 16.28 0.02 0.19
C THR A 97 14.95 0.41 -0.41
N TYR A 98 13.91 -0.40 -0.23
CA TYR A 98 12.61 -0.24 -0.87
C TYR A 98 11.45 -0.38 0.11
N ILE A 99 10.42 0.42 -0.15
CA ILE A 99 9.19 0.54 0.64
C ILE A 99 8.03 0.46 -0.35
N ALA A 100 7.15 -0.51 -0.17
CA ALA A 100 5.90 -0.61 -0.89
C ALA A 100 4.80 0.15 -0.14
N LEU A 101 3.99 0.90 -0.88
CA LEU A 101 2.86 1.67 -0.40
C LEU A 101 1.62 1.26 -1.18
N SER A 102 0.56 0.91 -0.47
CA SER A 102 -0.76 0.76 -1.09
C SER A 102 -1.53 2.07 -1.01
N LEU A 103 -2.10 2.48 -2.14
CA LEU A 103 -2.92 3.68 -2.24
C LEU A 103 -4.40 3.29 -2.38
N GLN A 104 -5.26 3.99 -1.66
CA GLN A 104 -6.70 3.74 -1.67
C GLN A 104 -7.46 4.75 -2.52
N THR A 105 -8.40 4.22 -3.31
CA THR A 105 -9.40 4.96 -4.07
C THR A 105 -10.74 4.99 -3.37
N ASP A 106 -11.59 5.94 -3.74
CA ASP A 106 -12.99 5.95 -3.30
C ASP A 106 -13.80 4.84 -4.01
N SER A 107 -14.97 4.52 -3.46
CA SER A 107 -15.83 3.46 -3.99
C SER A 107 -16.49 3.77 -5.35
N LEU A 108 -16.35 5.00 -5.84
CA LEU A 108 -16.89 5.48 -7.12
C LEU A 108 -15.82 5.59 -8.20
N SER A 109 -14.54 5.61 -7.80
CA SER A 109 -13.38 5.66 -8.68
C SER A 109 -13.37 4.47 -9.61
N SER A 110 -13.14 4.71 -10.90
CA SER A 110 -12.87 3.64 -11.88
C SER A 110 -11.41 3.18 -11.86
N ASP A 111 -10.55 3.83 -11.05
CA ASP A 111 -9.12 3.56 -11.10
C ASP A 111 -8.83 2.22 -10.45
N PRO A 112 -8.12 1.32 -11.16
CA PRO A 112 -7.71 0.05 -10.62
C PRO A 112 -6.71 0.24 -9.49
N PHE A 113 -6.72 -0.69 -8.54
CA PHE A 113 -5.81 -0.72 -7.39
C PHE A 113 -4.34 -0.42 -7.74
N ASN A 114 -3.68 0.40 -6.91
CA ASN A 114 -2.29 0.84 -7.09
C ASN A 114 -1.37 0.51 -5.91
N VAL A 115 -0.19 -0.01 -6.23
CA VAL A 115 0.97 -0.11 -5.34
C VAL A 115 2.08 0.76 -5.86
N MET A 116 2.64 1.60 -5.01
CA MET A 116 3.81 2.40 -5.31
C MET A 116 5.02 1.86 -4.55
N VAL A 117 6.18 1.76 -5.20
CA VAL A 117 7.44 1.44 -4.52
C VAL A 117 8.35 2.64 -4.57
N ILE A 118 8.81 3.05 -3.39
CA ILE A 118 9.74 4.14 -3.19
C ILE A 118 10.96 3.64 -2.43
N SER A 119 12.11 4.30 -2.59
CA SER A 119 13.26 4.01 -1.74
C SER A 119 13.22 4.79 -0.43
N SER A 120 14.07 4.37 0.51
CA SER A 120 14.41 5.14 1.71
C SER A 120 15.00 6.52 1.42
N SER A 121 15.56 6.77 0.23
CA SER A 121 15.98 8.11 -0.21
C SER A 121 14.82 8.99 -0.71
N GLY A 122 13.62 8.43 -0.81
CA GLY A 122 12.45 9.10 -1.36
C GLY A 122 12.43 9.17 -2.88
N THR A 123 13.04 8.21 -3.57
CA THR A 123 12.97 8.09 -5.03
C THR A 123 11.84 7.12 -5.40
N LEU A 124 10.99 7.50 -6.34
CA LEU A 124 9.97 6.60 -6.90
C LEU A 124 10.64 5.58 -7.83
N TYR A 125 10.44 4.29 -7.56
CA TYR A 125 11.01 3.19 -8.36
C TYR A 125 9.99 2.53 -9.26
N ALA A 126 8.82 2.19 -8.71
CA ALA A 126 7.80 1.46 -9.44
C ALA A 126 6.40 1.91 -9.05
N PHE A 127 5.48 1.75 -9.99
CA PHE A 127 4.06 2.00 -9.80
C PHE A 127 3.28 0.90 -10.49
N PHE A 128 2.66 0.03 -9.71
CA PHE A 128 1.92 -1.12 -10.17
C PHE A 128 0.44 -0.80 -10.17
N ILE A 129 -0.17 -1.01 -11.32
CA ILE A 129 -1.60 -0.79 -11.55
C ILE A 129 -2.22 -2.14 -11.88
N SER A 130 -3.32 -2.51 -11.20
CA SER A 130 -4.03 -3.75 -11.54
C SER A 130 -4.67 -3.66 -12.93
N THR A 131 -4.18 -4.44 -13.89
CA THR A 131 -4.71 -4.47 -15.27
C THR A 131 -6.09 -5.14 -15.39
N PHE A 132 -6.56 -5.79 -14.32
CA PHE A 132 -7.85 -6.50 -14.30
C PHE A 132 -9.04 -5.61 -13.90
N GLY A 133 -8.83 -4.32 -13.65
CA GLY A 133 -9.90 -3.38 -13.32
C GLY A 133 -10.57 -3.65 -11.97
N ILE A 134 -9.93 -4.42 -11.09
CA ILE A 134 -10.49 -4.77 -9.79
C ILE A 134 -10.18 -3.66 -8.78
N GLN A 135 -11.24 -3.15 -8.17
CA GLN A 135 -11.19 -2.17 -7.10
C GLN A 135 -11.26 -2.87 -5.76
N GLY A 136 -10.45 -2.46 -4.81
CA GLY A 136 -10.48 -2.97 -3.46
C GLY A 136 -9.61 -2.18 -2.51
N THR A 137 -9.84 -2.43 -1.23
CA THR A 137 -9.06 -1.85 -0.15
C THR A 137 -8.03 -2.88 0.32
N VAL A 138 -6.77 -2.46 0.40
CA VAL A 138 -5.72 -3.21 1.10
C VAL A 138 -5.56 -2.56 2.47
N LEU A 139 -5.89 -3.32 3.51
CA LEU A 139 -5.76 -2.88 4.90
C LEU A 139 -4.29 -2.90 5.33
N GLN A 140 -3.97 -2.25 6.45
CA GLN A 140 -2.59 -2.02 6.92
C GLN A 140 -1.68 -3.25 6.86
N HIS A 141 -2.17 -4.44 7.23
CA HIS A 141 -1.35 -5.66 7.22
C HIS A 141 -1.52 -6.51 5.95
N GLY A 142 -2.32 -6.05 5.00
CA GLY A 142 -2.61 -6.72 3.73
C GLY A 142 -1.53 -6.53 2.67
N LEU A 143 -0.40 -5.93 3.00
CA LEU A 143 0.74 -5.71 2.11
C LEU A 143 2.00 -6.34 2.71
N LYS A 144 2.74 -7.10 1.91
CA LYS A 144 4.07 -7.63 2.25
C LYS A 144 5.01 -7.53 1.06
N PHE A 145 6.31 -7.37 1.32
CA PHE A 145 7.33 -7.22 0.29
C PHE A 145 8.55 -8.08 0.66
N ASP A 146 8.77 -9.15 -0.10
CA ASP A 146 9.84 -10.10 0.22
C ASP A 146 11.20 -9.72 -0.40
N ASP A 147 12.22 -10.48 -0.01
CA ASP A 147 13.60 -10.28 -0.47
C ASP A 147 13.82 -10.65 -1.93
N SER A 148 12.98 -11.54 -2.46
CA SER A 148 12.91 -11.90 -3.88
C SER A 148 12.26 -10.80 -4.73
N GLN A 149 11.90 -9.69 -4.12
CA GLN A 149 11.25 -8.54 -4.73
C GLN A 149 9.80 -8.80 -5.18
N TYR A 150 9.14 -9.80 -4.62
CA TYR A 150 7.72 -10.01 -4.76
C TYR A 150 6.93 -9.19 -3.74
N ILE A 151 5.87 -8.56 -4.23
CA ILE A 151 4.90 -7.84 -3.42
C ILE A 151 3.63 -8.69 -3.35
N TYR A 152 3.21 -8.98 -2.13
CA TYR A 152 2.04 -9.79 -1.82
C TYR A 152 0.94 -8.91 -1.25
N LEU A 153 -0.26 -9.11 -1.75
CA LEU A 153 -1.40 -8.24 -1.49
C LEU A 153 -2.60 -9.09 -1.07
N ALA A 154 -3.20 -8.78 0.06
CA ALA A 154 -4.52 -9.21 0.47
C ALA A 154 -5.49 -8.03 0.33
N MET A 155 -6.41 -8.14 -0.62
CA MET A 155 -7.36 -7.07 -0.94
C MET A 155 -8.80 -7.48 -0.62
N GLN A 156 -9.56 -6.54 -0.07
CA GLN A 156 -11.02 -6.59 0.04
C GLN A 156 -11.65 -5.84 -1.14
N PRO A 157 -12.26 -6.52 -2.13
CA PRO A 157 -12.90 -5.88 -3.28
C PRO A 157 -14.08 -4.99 -2.87
N VAL A 158 -14.31 -3.92 -3.62
CA VAL A 158 -15.45 -2.98 -3.42
C VAL A 158 -16.78 -3.60 -3.89
N THR A 159 -16.75 -4.65 -4.71
CA THR A 159 -17.93 -5.32 -5.27
C THR A 159 -18.70 -6.14 -4.22
N THR A 160 -19.98 -6.44 -4.51
CA THR A 160 -20.85 -7.32 -3.67
C THR A 160 -20.34 -8.76 -3.55
N THR A 161 -19.35 -9.11 -4.37
CA THR A 161 -18.69 -10.40 -4.34
C THR A 161 -17.73 -10.41 -3.15
N LYS A 162 -18.24 -10.93 -2.04
CA LYS A 162 -17.50 -11.47 -0.92
C LYS A 162 -16.40 -12.44 -1.42
N TYR A 163 -15.24 -11.95 -1.81
CA TYR A 163 -14.04 -12.75 -2.06
C TYR A 163 -12.86 -11.90 -1.61
N PHE A 164 -11.82 -12.48 -1.02
CA PHE A 164 -10.54 -11.78 -0.94
C PHE A 164 -9.74 -12.11 -2.20
N GLN A 165 -8.95 -11.14 -2.65
CA GLN A 165 -8.04 -11.34 -3.77
C GLN A 165 -6.61 -11.33 -3.25
N MET A 166 -5.87 -12.37 -3.63
CA MET A 166 -4.42 -12.37 -3.51
C MET A 166 -3.84 -11.86 -4.81
N VAL A 167 -2.89 -10.94 -4.74
CA VAL A 167 -2.08 -10.53 -5.89
C VAL A 167 -0.62 -10.69 -5.49
N ILE A 168 0.14 -11.35 -6.34
CA ILE A 168 1.59 -11.42 -6.27
C ILE A 168 2.09 -10.62 -7.48
N THR A 169 2.92 -9.62 -7.27
CA THR A 169 3.56 -8.88 -8.37
C THR A 169 5.06 -8.86 -8.14
N ASP A 170 5.81 -8.97 -9.23
CA ASP A 170 7.27 -8.94 -9.22
C ASP A 170 7.70 -7.48 -9.40
N PHE A 171 8.66 -7.03 -8.59
CA PHE A 171 9.26 -5.70 -8.71
C PHE A 171 9.80 -5.41 -10.12
N THR A 172 10.26 -6.44 -10.83
CA THR A 172 10.87 -6.34 -12.16
C THR A 172 9.92 -6.65 -13.31
N LEU A 173 8.79 -7.32 -13.06
CA LEU A 173 7.87 -7.77 -14.10
C LEU A 173 6.45 -7.26 -13.85
N THR A 174 6.01 -6.37 -14.75
CA THR A 174 4.73 -5.65 -14.71
C THR A 174 3.45 -6.49 -14.64
N ASN A 175 3.46 -7.83 -14.79
CA ASN A 175 2.21 -8.56 -15.09
C ASN A 175 2.16 -10.05 -14.68
N LYS A 176 2.75 -10.47 -13.55
CA LYS A 176 2.55 -11.85 -13.04
C LYS A 176 1.55 -11.93 -11.88
N ASN A 177 0.34 -11.41 -12.10
CA ASN A 177 -0.71 -11.42 -11.09
C ASN A 177 -1.29 -12.83 -10.91
N THR A 178 -0.87 -13.54 -9.87
CA THR A 178 -1.57 -14.75 -9.42
C THR A 178 -2.80 -14.35 -8.64
N ASN A 179 -3.95 -14.26 -9.32
CA ASN A 179 -5.23 -13.96 -8.69
C ASN A 179 -5.84 -15.22 -8.09
N LEU A 180 -5.90 -15.29 -6.77
CA LEU A 180 -6.62 -16.35 -6.07
C LEU A 180 -7.94 -15.78 -5.55
N PHE A 181 -9.05 -16.37 -6.00
CA PHE A 181 -10.40 -16.01 -5.58
C PHE A 181 -10.90 -17.03 -4.57
N LYS A 182 -11.29 -16.58 -3.37
CA LYS A 182 -11.92 -17.45 -2.38
C LYS A 182 -13.30 -16.97 -1.98
N LYS A 183 -14.31 -17.82 -2.24
CA LYS A 183 -15.73 -17.51 -1.99
C LYS A 183 -15.97 -17.27 -0.51
N TRP A 184 -16.50 -16.08 -0.21
CA TRP A 184 -16.85 -15.64 1.12
C TRP A 184 -18.38 -15.51 1.22
N PRO A 185 -19.02 -15.99 2.32
CA PRO A 185 -20.47 -15.87 2.44
C PRO A 185 -20.98 -14.93 3.55
N TYR A 186 -20.16 -14.16 4.28
CA TYR A 186 -20.67 -13.36 5.42
C TYR A 186 -20.30 -11.87 5.46
N SER A 187 -21.15 -11.07 6.10
CA SER A 187 -20.87 -9.68 6.48
C SER A 187 -20.08 -9.67 7.80
N GLY A 188 -18.99 -8.91 7.90
CA GLY A 188 -18.38 -8.57 9.19
C GLY A 188 -17.07 -9.27 9.58
N SER A 189 -16.36 -9.92 8.65
CA SER A 189 -14.98 -10.36 8.89
C SER A 189 -14.10 -9.96 7.71
N GLN A 190 -12.84 -9.64 7.97
CA GLN A 190 -11.96 -8.95 7.04
C GLN A 190 -10.74 -9.85 6.73
N ALA A 191 -10.32 -9.91 5.47
CA ALA A 191 -9.04 -10.53 5.09
C ALA A 191 -7.95 -9.47 5.27
N ASN A 192 -7.08 -9.66 6.26
CA ASN A 192 -6.40 -8.53 6.88
C ASN A 192 -4.90 -8.59 6.83
N THR A 193 -4.32 -9.77 6.68
CA THR A 193 -2.89 -9.93 6.90
C THR A 193 -2.27 -10.82 5.84
N VAL A 194 -1.08 -10.43 5.39
CA VAL A 194 -0.14 -11.32 4.73
C VAL A 194 1.05 -11.47 5.67
N THR A 195 1.57 -12.69 5.82
CA THR A 195 2.86 -12.96 6.46
C THR A 195 3.65 -13.91 5.58
N ILE A 196 4.97 -13.74 5.55
CA ILE A 196 5.87 -14.54 4.73
C ILE A 196 6.74 -15.37 5.67
N ASP A 197 6.90 -16.65 5.35
CA ASP A 197 7.88 -17.53 5.97
C ASP A 197 8.89 -17.93 4.90
N VAL A 198 9.97 -17.17 4.82
CA VAL A 198 11.06 -17.40 3.87
C VAL A 198 11.79 -18.72 4.13
N SER A 199 11.75 -19.25 5.37
CA SER A 199 12.39 -20.53 5.71
C SER A 199 11.62 -21.74 5.19
N GLN A 200 10.33 -21.57 4.96
CA GLN A 200 9.42 -22.60 4.49
C GLN A 200 8.83 -22.30 3.10
N SER A 201 9.31 -21.25 2.43
CA SER A 201 8.91 -20.81 1.09
C SER A 201 7.39 -20.69 0.90
N TYR A 202 6.67 -20.11 1.86
CA TYR A 202 5.24 -19.82 1.72
C TYR A 202 4.87 -18.41 2.19
N ALA A 203 3.78 -17.89 1.62
CA ALA A 203 3.06 -16.74 2.14
C ALA A 203 1.73 -17.21 2.74
N TYR A 204 1.49 -16.83 3.99
CA TYR A 204 0.21 -17.03 4.66
C TYR A 204 -0.64 -15.78 4.51
N PHE A 205 -1.88 -15.98 4.08
CA PHE A 205 -2.87 -14.93 3.95
C PHE A 205 -3.92 -15.16 5.04
N GLY A 206 -3.88 -14.29 6.05
CA GLY A 206 -4.77 -14.35 7.20
C GLY A 206 -6.11 -13.69 6.94
N GLY A 207 -7.13 -14.49 7.16
CA GLY A 207 -8.55 -14.17 7.10
C GLY A 207 -9.35 -15.41 7.51
N ILE A 208 -10.63 -15.23 7.82
CA ILE A 208 -11.49 -16.34 8.24
C ILE A 208 -12.15 -16.96 7.01
N ILE A 209 -11.79 -18.20 6.66
CA ILE A 209 -12.50 -18.97 5.62
C ILE A 209 -13.55 -19.83 6.30
N LYS A 210 -14.76 -19.98 5.75
CA LYS A 210 -15.80 -20.89 6.26
C LYS A 210 -16.17 -21.94 5.19
N SER A 211 -16.14 -23.24 5.49
CA SER A 211 -16.66 -24.28 4.58
C SER A 211 -18.19 -24.20 4.46
N GLN A 212 -18.75 -24.95 3.51
CA GLN A 212 -20.21 -25.13 3.39
C GLN A 212 -20.82 -25.74 4.67
N GLU A 213 -20.06 -26.53 5.41
CA GLU A 213 -20.43 -27.14 6.69
C GLU A 213 -20.23 -26.19 7.89
N GLY A 214 -19.63 -25.03 7.65
CA GLY A 214 -19.42 -24.01 8.66
C GLY A 214 -18.09 -24.05 9.40
N LEU A 215 -17.14 -24.87 8.96
CA LEU A 215 -15.79 -25.00 9.54
C LEU A 215 -14.88 -23.88 9.09
N PHE A 216 -13.96 -23.43 9.96
CA PHE A 216 -13.11 -22.29 9.66
C PHE A 216 -11.68 -22.69 9.23
N TYR A 217 -11.08 -21.98 8.26
CA TYR A 217 -9.73 -22.25 7.74
C TYR A 217 -8.91 -20.98 7.49
N SER A 218 -7.60 -21.15 7.29
CA SER A 218 -6.67 -20.14 6.80
C SER A 218 -6.16 -20.51 5.39
N SER A 219 -5.57 -19.55 4.65
CA SER A 219 -4.97 -19.81 3.34
C SER A 219 -3.45 -19.72 3.40
N ILE A 220 -2.78 -20.76 2.93
CA ILE A 220 -1.33 -20.80 2.74
C ILE A 220 -1.08 -20.96 1.24
N VAL A 221 -0.21 -20.13 0.69
CA VAL A 221 0.20 -20.18 -0.72
C VAL A 221 1.70 -20.43 -0.75
N SER A 222 2.14 -21.48 -1.44
CA SER A 222 3.56 -21.68 -1.73
C SER A 222 4.06 -20.50 -2.55
N LEU A 223 5.22 -19.96 -2.19
CA LEU A 223 5.93 -19.06 -3.08
C LEU A 223 6.35 -19.88 -4.30
N ALA A 224 6.10 -19.36 -5.50
CA ALA A 224 6.54 -20.04 -6.71
C ALA A 224 8.08 -20.11 -6.69
N SER A 225 8.63 -21.31 -6.78
CA SER A 225 10.06 -21.55 -6.95
C SER A 225 10.53 -21.17 -8.35
#